data_AF-A0A945M7Z7-F1
#
_entry.id   AF-A0A945M7Z7-F1
#
_cell.length_a   1.000
_cell.length_b   1.000
_cell.length_c   1.000
_cell.angle_alpha   90.00
_cell.angle_beta   90.00
_cell.angle_gamma   90.00
#
_symmetry.space_group_name_H-M   'P 1'
#
loop_
_entity.id
_entity.type
_entity.pdbx_description
1 polymer ?
#
loop_
_entity_poly.entity_id
_entity_poly.type
_entity_poly.pdbx_seq_one_letter_code
_entity_poly.pdbx_strand_id
1 'polypeptide(L)'
;MSPHDRDALNTLLRHNFVSFIQRTFQTVAPGQVFMPTWHIEAIAHHLMLCMQGRVRRLIITLPPRSLKSICASVAYPAFLLGHDSGARIVCVSYAEGLALRHARDCRTVMQSRWYQDAFSTRINPRKNTEAEFETTAQGRRLATTIGGTLTGLGGRLIIVDDSMKPSDAASETRRRAILEWYETNLVTRLDSKKHDVIIVIMQRLHVDDLVGYLLQKGEDWTHLDLPAIAEVPQDILIGENEFHHRAAGDVLHPAREPL
;
A
#
# COMPACT_ATOMS: atom_id res chain seq x y z
N MET A 1 29.13 -4.28 -11.74
CA MET A 1 28.08 -3.58 -12.52
C MET A 1 28.72 -2.37 -13.16
N SER A 2 28.67 -2.26 -14.48
CA SER A 2 29.26 -1.12 -15.21
C SER A 2 28.49 0.18 -14.90
N PRO A 3 29.05 1.36 -15.18
CA PRO A 3 28.31 2.62 -15.05
C PRO A 3 27.01 2.65 -15.88
N HIS A 4 27.03 2.09 -17.09
CA HIS A 4 25.87 1.98 -17.97
C HIS A 4 24.77 1.09 -17.35
N ASP A 5 25.15 -0.08 -16.81
CA ASP A 5 24.19 -0.97 -16.14
C ASP A 5 23.57 -0.32 -14.89
N ARG A 6 24.34 0.51 -14.18
CA ARG A 6 23.84 1.25 -13.01
C ARG A 6 22.80 2.28 -13.42
N ASP A 7 23.05 3.02 -14.50
CA ASP A 7 22.13 4.04 -14.98
C ASP A 7 20.84 3.42 -15.53
N ALA A 8 20.96 2.31 -16.27
CA ALA A 8 19.82 1.53 -16.73
C ALA A 8 18.98 1.01 -15.55
N LEU A 9 19.62 0.46 -14.51
CA LEU A 9 18.92 0.00 -13.31
C LEU A 9 18.23 1.16 -12.58
N ASN A 10 18.90 2.29 -12.39
CA ASN A 10 18.31 3.47 -11.74
C ASN A 10 17.11 3.99 -12.51
N THR A 11 17.19 4.02 -13.85
CA THR A 11 16.08 4.40 -14.72
C THR A 11 14.91 3.42 -14.59
N LEU A 12 15.18 2.12 -14.63
CA LEU A 12 14.15 1.09 -14.40
C LEU A 12 13.45 1.28 -13.05
N LEU A 13 14.21 1.50 -11.97
CA LEU A 13 13.67 1.68 -10.62
C LEU A 13 12.89 2.99 -10.43
N ARG A 14 13.08 4.00 -11.29
CA ARG A 14 12.27 5.23 -11.32
C ARG A 14 10.97 5.08 -12.12
N HIS A 15 10.94 4.21 -13.12
CA HIS A 15 9.83 4.18 -14.07
C HIS A 15 8.98 2.91 -14.02
N ASN A 16 9.49 1.83 -13.42
CA ASN A 16 8.79 0.57 -13.31
C ASN A 16 8.58 0.19 -11.84
N PHE A 17 7.35 0.39 -11.36
CA PHE A 17 7.02 0.17 -9.96
C PHE A 17 7.09 -1.32 -9.55
N VAL A 18 6.82 -2.26 -10.47
CA VAL A 18 6.96 -3.71 -10.20
C VAL A 18 8.43 -4.07 -9.89
N SER A 19 9.36 -3.55 -10.69
CA SER A 19 10.81 -3.71 -10.47
C SER A 19 11.24 -3.06 -9.16
N PHE A 20 10.67 -1.90 -8.82
CA PHE A 20 10.88 -1.26 -7.52
C PHE A 20 10.36 -2.13 -6.37
N ILE A 21 9.15 -2.71 -6.47
CA ILE A 21 8.59 -3.64 -5.48
C ILE A 21 9.52 -4.84 -5.28
N GLN A 22 9.99 -5.46 -6.37
CA GLN A 22 10.93 -6.58 -6.30
C GLN A 22 12.21 -6.19 -5.56
N ARG A 23 12.76 -5.00 -5.85
CA ARG A 23 13.97 -4.50 -5.19
C ARG A 23 13.75 -4.16 -3.72
N THR A 24 12.59 -3.59 -3.39
CA THR A 24 12.13 -3.38 -2.02
C THR A 24 12.04 -4.70 -1.26
N PHE A 25 11.39 -5.71 -1.84
CA PHE A 25 11.26 -7.03 -1.23
C PHE A 25 12.63 -7.64 -0.90
N GLN A 26 13.57 -7.62 -1.83
CA GLN A 26 14.94 -8.10 -1.61
C GLN A 26 15.66 -7.36 -0.47
N THR A 27 15.31 -6.09 -0.23
CA THR A 27 15.91 -5.28 0.82
C THR A 27 15.34 -5.60 2.21
N VAL A 28 14.03 -5.80 2.30
CA VAL A 28 13.33 -5.95 3.59
C VAL A 28 13.08 -7.41 4.00
N ALA A 29 13.16 -8.33 3.03
CA ALA A 29 13.01 -9.77 3.23
C ALA A 29 14.14 -10.57 2.53
N PRO A 30 15.43 -10.30 2.83
CA PRO A 30 16.57 -10.87 2.10
C PRO A 30 16.69 -12.40 2.20
N GLY A 31 16.07 -13.02 3.20
CA GLY A 31 16.03 -14.49 3.35
C GLY A 31 14.88 -15.18 2.63
N GLN A 32 14.03 -14.43 1.90
CA GLN A 32 12.90 -14.99 1.16
C GLN A 32 13.11 -14.84 -0.35
N VAL A 33 12.55 -15.79 -1.10
CA VAL A 33 12.53 -15.74 -2.56
C VAL A 33 11.34 -14.90 -3.01
N PHE A 34 11.61 -13.85 -3.78
CA PHE A 34 10.55 -13.11 -4.47
C PHE A 34 9.96 -14.00 -5.56
N MET A 35 8.64 -14.17 -5.56
CA MET A 35 7.91 -14.95 -6.55
C MET A 35 7.10 -13.99 -7.43
N PRO A 36 7.60 -13.66 -8.64
CA PRO A 36 6.88 -12.81 -9.56
C PRO A 36 5.54 -13.46 -9.94
N THR A 37 4.47 -12.68 -9.87
CA THR A 37 3.10 -13.13 -10.12
C THR A 37 2.26 -11.95 -10.58
N TRP A 38 1.30 -12.22 -11.47
CA TRP A 38 0.44 -11.21 -12.10
C TRP A 38 -0.32 -10.35 -11.09
N HIS A 39 -0.65 -10.87 -9.90
CA HIS A 39 -1.38 -10.08 -8.90
C HIS A 39 -0.52 -8.96 -8.32
N ILE A 40 0.81 -9.09 -8.32
CA ILE A 40 1.72 -8.02 -7.95
C ILE A 40 1.68 -6.90 -9.01
N GLU A 41 1.58 -7.27 -10.29
CA GLU A 41 1.41 -6.32 -11.39
C GLU A 41 0.06 -5.61 -11.28
N ALA A 42 -1.02 -6.32 -10.97
CA ALA A 42 -2.34 -5.74 -10.70
C ALA A 42 -2.29 -4.69 -9.58
N ILE A 43 -1.69 -5.04 -8.43
CA ILE A 43 -1.51 -4.13 -7.29
C ILE A 43 -0.68 -2.92 -7.72
N ALA A 44 0.46 -3.15 -8.38
CA ALA A 44 1.34 -2.08 -8.84
C ALA A 44 0.60 -1.12 -9.79
N HIS A 45 -0.14 -1.64 -10.76
CA HIS A 45 -0.91 -0.85 -11.72
C HIS A 45 -1.93 0.05 -11.01
N HIS A 46 -2.73 -0.49 -10.11
CA HIS A 46 -3.76 0.28 -9.40
C HIS A 46 -3.17 1.33 -8.45
N LEU A 47 -2.04 1.02 -7.80
CA LEU A 47 -1.29 2.01 -7.01
C LEU A 47 -0.73 3.12 -7.91
N MET A 48 -0.25 2.80 -9.12
CA MET A 48 0.21 3.81 -10.08
C MET A 48 -0.93 4.68 -10.61
N LEU A 49 -2.14 4.14 -10.82
CA LEU A 49 -3.32 4.95 -11.14
C LEU A 49 -3.62 5.98 -10.04
N CYS A 50 -3.37 5.64 -8.78
CA CYS A 50 -3.49 6.58 -7.66
C CYS A 50 -2.45 7.68 -7.72
N MET A 51 -1.19 7.31 -7.97
CA MET A 51 -0.08 8.28 -8.11
C MET A 51 -0.32 9.26 -9.27
N GLN A 52 -0.92 8.78 -10.37
CA GLN A 52 -1.31 9.59 -11.53
C GLN A 52 -2.57 10.44 -11.28
N GLY A 53 -3.26 10.26 -10.15
CA GLY A 53 -4.50 10.98 -9.81
C GLY A 53 -5.74 10.53 -10.59
N ARG A 54 -5.67 9.39 -11.29
CA ARG A 54 -6.79 8.74 -12.01
C ARG A 54 -7.72 8.02 -11.05
N VAL A 55 -7.19 7.47 -9.96
CA VAL A 55 -7.96 6.85 -8.87
C VAL A 55 -7.67 7.59 -7.57
N ARG A 56 -8.70 7.88 -6.77
CA ARG A 56 -8.56 8.55 -5.47
C ARG A 56 -9.11 7.74 -4.30
N ARG A 57 -9.89 6.72 -4.60
CA ARG A 57 -10.51 5.82 -3.64
C ARG A 57 -10.27 4.42 -4.19
N LEU A 58 -9.29 3.73 -3.62
CA LEU A 58 -8.87 2.41 -4.05
C LEU A 58 -9.05 1.40 -2.92
N ILE A 59 -9.83 0.36 -3.16
CA ILE A 59 -9.86 -0.83 -2.32
C ILE A 59 -9.10 -1.94 -3.04
N ILE A 60 -8.21 -2.63 -2.32
CA ILE A 60 -7.55 -3.86 -2.77
C ILE A 60 -7.84 -4.94 -1.74
N THR A 61 -8.57 -5.97 -2.14
CA THR A 61 -8.86 -7.13 -1.27
C THR A 61 -8.15 -8.36 -1.76
N LEU A 62 -7.41 -9.01 -0.87
CA LEU A 62 -6.60 -10.18 -1.21
C LEU A 62 -6.22 -11.00 0.03
N PRO A 63 -5.98 -12.32 -0.12
CA PRO A 63 -5.64 -13.20 1.00
C PRO A 63 -4.33 -12.77 1.69
N PRO A 64 -4.08 -13.27 2.92
CA PRO A 64 -2.83 -13.02 3.63
C PRO A 64 -1.64 -13.61 2.86
N ARG A 65 -0.42 -13.14 3.18
CA ARG A 65 0.84 -13.59 2.55
C ARG A 65 0.93 -13.38 1.03
N SER A 66 0.23 -12.37 0.52
CA SER A 66 0.17 -11.99 -0.90
C SER A 66 1.11 -10.83 -1.29
N LEU A 67 2.03 -10.43 -0.39
CA LEU A 67 2.91 -9.25 -0.50
C LEU A 67 2.19 -7.88 -0.44
N LYS A 68 0.89 -7.86 -0.17
CA LYS A 68 0.06 -6.64 -0.11
C LYS A 68 0.70 -5.47 0.67
N SER A 69 1.17 -5.73 1.88
CA SER A 69 1.70 -4.70 2.78
C SER A 69 3.08 -4.21 2.35
N ILE A 70 3.90 -5.07 1.74
CA ILE A 70 5.17 -4.63 1.14
C ILE A 70 4.88 -3.72 -0.04
N CYS A 71 3.90 -4.05 -0.89
CA CYS A 71 3.55 -3.22 -2.05
C CYS A 71 3.01 -1.85 -1.60
N ALA A 72 1.97 -1.82 -0.78
CA ALA A 72 1.23 -0.61 -0.46
C ALA A 72 1.81 0.20 0.72
N SER A 73 2.38 -0.42 1.74
CA SER A 73 2.79 0.27 2.98
C SER A 73 4.30 0.53 3.07
N VAL A 74 5.09 -0.08 2.18
CA VAL A 74 6.57 0.03 2.16
C VAL A 74 7.08 0.55 0.82
N ALA A 75 6.83 -0.18 -0.27
CA ALA A 75 7.33 0.16 -1.59
C ALA A 75 6.66 1.41 -2.13
N TYR A 76 5.33 1.48 -2.10
CA TYR A 76 4.58 2.60 -2.66
C TYR A 76 4.91 3.95 -2.00
N PRO A 77 4.97 4.08 -0.66
CA PRO A 77 5.34 5.35 -0.04
C PRO A 77 6.79 5.75 -0.32
N ALA A 78 7.72 4.78 -0.36
CA ALA A 78 9.11 5.06 -0.74
C ALA A 78 9.20 5.53 -2.19
N PHE A 79 8.53 4.86 -3.12
CA PHE A 79 8.48 5.24 -4.53
C PHE A 79 7.88 6.64 -4.71
N LEU A 80 6.73 6.90 -4.07
CA LEU A 80 6.08 8.21 -4.13
C LEU A 80 6.99 9.32 -3.60
N LEU A 81 7.64 9.11 -2.45
CA LEU A 81 8.59 10.08 -1.90
C LEU A 81 9.85 10.24 -2.77
N GLY A 82 10.22 9.22 -3.55
CA GLY A 82 11.28 9.28 -4.53
C GLY A 82 10.98 10.27 -5.66
N HIS A 83 9.73 10.30 -6.12
CA HIS A 83 9.25 11.22 -7.17
C HIS A 83 8.80 12.58 -6.64
N ASP A 84 8.17 12.61 -5.47
CA ASP A 84 7.70 13.81 -4.79
C ASP A 84 8.19 13.80 -3.35
N SER A 85 9.38 14.37 -3.15
CA SER A 85 9.98 14.50 -1.82
C SER A 85 9.16 15.38 -0.86
N GLY A 86 8.18 16.14 -1.33
CA GLY A 86 7.27 16.96 -0.51
C GLY A 86 5.98 16.24 -0.12
N ALA A 87 5.75 15.01 -0.60
CA ALA A 87 4.52 14.27 -0.34
C ALA A 87 4.31 13.99 1.16
N ARG A 88 3.05 14.02 1.60
CA ARG A 88 2.63 13.72 2.97
C ARG A 88 1.78 12.46 2.99
N ILE A 89 2.29 11.42 3.64
CA ILE A 89 1.72 10.08 3.61
C ILE A 89 1.40 9.64 5.03
N VAL A 90 0.19 9.11 5.24
CA VAL A 90 -0.22 8.46 6.48
C VAL A 90 -0.49 6.99 6.20
N CYS A 91 0.18 6.11 6.92
CA CYS A 91 -0.07 4.67 6.88
C CYS A 91 -0.69 4.23 8.20
N VAL A 92 -1.83 3.56 8.12
CA VAL A 92 -2.60 3.08 9.26
C VAL A 92 -2.69 1.56 9.20
N SER A 93 -2.48 0.89 10.32
CA SER A 93 -2.76 -0.54 10.47
C SER A 93 -3.51 -0.81 11.77
N TYR A 94 -4.21 -1.95 11.86
CA TYR A 94 -4.90 -2.31 13.11
C TYR A 94 -3.94 -2.53 14.30
N ALA A 95 -2.68 -2.90 14.04
CA ALA A 95 -1.67 -3.12 15.06
C ALA A 95 -0.57 -2.07 14.95
N GLU A 96 -0.31 -1.35 16.04
CA GLU A 96 0.77 -0.38 16.13
C GLU A 96 2.13 -0.99 15.77
N GLY A 97 2.47 -2.17 16.32
CA GLY A 97 3.73 -2.85 16.00
C GLY A 97 3.87 -3.22 14.51
N LEU A 98 2.77 -3.50 13.80
CA LEU A 98 2.80 -3.68 12.35
C LEU A 98 3.02 -2.34 11.65
N ALA A 99 2.28 -1.30 12.01
CA ALA A 99 2.45 0.04 11.44
C ALA A 99 3.91 0.51 11.57
N LEU A 100 4.52 0.38 12.76
CA LEU A 100 5.92 0.73 13.04
C LEU A 100 6.92 -0.14 12.28
N ARG A 101 6.66 -1.45 12.12
CA ARG A 101 7.50 -2.32 11.29
C ARG A 101 7.52 -1.84 9.83
N HIS A 102 6.36 -1.62 9.22
CA HIS A 102 6.30 -1.06 7.87
C HIS A 102 6.98 0.31 7.86
N ALA A 103 6.84 1.10 8.94
CA ALA A 103 7.47 2.40 9.10
C ALA A 103 8.98 2.33 8.85
N ARG A 104 9.61 1.43 9.62
CA ARG A 104 11.04 1.11 9.57
C ARG A 104 11.45 0.50 8.24
N ASP A 105 10.71 -0.45 7.69
CA ASP A 105 11.09 -1.14 6.46
C ASP A 105 11.12 -0.16 5.26
N CYS A 106 10.17 0.79 5.19
CA CYS A 106 10.19 1.88 4.20
C CYS A 106 11.41 2.79 4.38
N ARG A 107 11.76 3.12 5.64
CA ARG A 107 12.96 3.90 5.95
C ARG A 107 14.22 3.17 5.50
N THR A 108 14.33 1.86 5.75
CA THR A 108 15.43 1.01 5.30
C THR A 108 15.57 1.03 3.78
N VAL A 109 14.46 0.96 3.03
CA VAL A 109 14.46 1.13 1.57
C VAL A 109 15.03 2.49 1.17
N MET A 110 14.52 3.59 1.74
CA MET A 110 14.97 4.94 1.38
C MET A 110 16.43 5.24 1.75
N GLN A 111 16.95 4.56 2.78
CA GLN A 111 18.35 4.67 3.22
C GLN A 111 19.28 3.73 2.45
N SER A 112 18.75 2.79 1.67
CA SER A 112 19.56 1.88 0.88
C SER A 112 20.33 2.64 -0.21
N ARG A 113 21.53 2.15 -0.53
CA ARG A 113 22.35 2.74 -1.59
C ARG A 113 21.63 2.79 -2.94
N TRP A 114 20.93 1.71 -3.30
CA TRP A 114 20.24 1.64 -4.59
C TRP A 114 19.12 2.67 -4.69
N TYR A 115 18.42 2.95 -3.59
CA TYR A 115 17.40 4.00 -3.57
C TYR A 115 18.05 5.38 -3.68
N GLN A 116 19.16 5.61 -2.97
CA GLN A 116 19.87 6.90 -3.00
C GLN A 116 20.54 7.19 -4.35
N ASP A 117 20.94 6.14 -5.07
CA ASP A 117 21.45 6.21 -6.45
C ASP A 117 20.29 6.50 -7.43
N ALA A 118 19.10 5.94 -7.19
CA ALA A 118 17.92 6.16 -8.01
C ALA A 118 17.23 7.50 -7.73
N PHE A 119 17.06 7.95 -6.49
CA PHE A 119 16.29 9.15 -6.15
C PHE A 119 17.13 10.16 -5.40
N SER A 120 16.84 11.45 -5.60
CA SER A 120 17.49 12.55 -4.86
C SER A 120 16.93 12.74 -3.45
N THR A 121 15.75 12.19 -3.14
CA THR A 121 15.08 12.31 -1.85
C THR A 121 15.96 11.79 -0.70
N ARG A 122 16.07 12.57 0.38
CA ARG A 122 16.80 12.20 1.59
C ARG A 122 15.92 12.38 2.82
N ILE A 123 16.10 11.50 3.80
CA ILE A 123 15.45 11.63 5.11
C ILE A 123 16.18 12.71 5.91
N ASN A 124 15.42 13.60 6.54
CA ASN A 124 15.94 14.61 7.44
C ASN A 124 16.42 13.93 8.74
N PRO A 125 17.73 13.97 9.06
CA PRO A 125 18.26 13.28 10.25
C PRO A 125 17.71 13.86 11.57
N ARG A 126 17.18 15.09 11.57
CA ARG A 126 16.60 15.74 12.76
C ARG A 126 15.14 15.35 13.03
N LYS A 127 14.47 14.76 12.03
CA LYS A 127 13.04 14.45 12.07
C LYS A 127 12.83 13.01 11.59
N ASN A 128 13.31 12.07 12.40
CA ASN A 128 13.36 10.66 12.09
C ASN A 128 13.16 9.83 13.37
N THR A 129 11.91 9.63 13.75
CA THR A 129 11.49 8.76 14.85
C THR A 129 11.03 7.42 14.31
N GLU A 130 10.69 6.45 15.16
CA GLU A 130 10.20 5.16 14.70
C GLU A 130 8.89 5.28 13.90
N ALA A 131 7.93 6.05 14.43
CA ALA A 131 6.61 6.24 13.85
C ALA A 131 6.57 7.26 12.70
N GLU A 132 7.45 8.26 12.70
CA GLU A 132 7.43 9.35 11.72
C GLU A 132 8.82 9.67 11.20
N PHE A 133 8.95 9.85 9.90
CA PHE A 133 10.12 10.51 9.33
C PHE A 133 9.73 11.60 8.33
N GLU A 134 10.54 12.63 8.25
CA GLU A 134 10.44 13.71 7.26
C GLU A 134 11.57 13.61 6.23
N THR A 135 11.32 14.08 5.02
CA THR A 135 12.36 14.30 4.02
C THR A 135 13.01 15.66 4.22
N THR A 136 14.16 15.89 3.58
CA THR A 136 14.80 17.21 3.53
C THR A 136 13.96 18.28 2.81
N ALA A 137 12.94 17.87 2.05
CA ALA A 137 11.99 18.74 1.37
C ALA A 137 10.66 18.88 2.14
N GLN A 138 10.64 18.54 3.44
CA GLN A 138 9.47 18.65 4.32
C GLN A 138 8.26 17.78 3.93
N GLY A 139 8.46 16.80 3.03
CA GLY A 139 7.55 15.66 2.92
C GLY A 139 7.68 14.76 4.14
N ARG A 140 6.72 13.86 4.35
CA ARG A 140 6.71 12.98 5.52
C ARG A 140 6.01 11.67 5.27
N ARG A 141 6.35 10.70 6.11
CA ARG A 141 5.56 9.51 6.32
C ARG A 141 5.32 9.28 7.80
N LEU A 142 4.05 9.14 8.15
CA LEU A 142 3.57 8.85 9.50
C LEU A 142 2.95 7.44 9.54
N ALA A 143 3.33 6.66 10.53
CA ALA A 143 2.69 5.40 10.89
C ALA A 143 1.81 5.59 12.12
N THR A 144 0.58 5.08 12.08
CA THR A 144 -0.35 5.12 13.20
C THR A 144 -1.25 3.89 13.22
N THR A 145 -2.07 3.77 14.25
CA THR A 145 -3.02 2.68 14.44
C THR A 145 -4.46 3.16 14.33
N ILE A 146 -5.39 2.22 14.11
CA ILE A 146 -6.82 2.49 14.26
C ILE A 146 -7.08 3.01 15.69
N GLY A 147 -7.85 4.09 15.80
CA GLY A 147 -8.08 4.77 17.08
C GLY A 147 -6.94 5.70 17.53
N GLY A 148 -5.80 5.69 16.82
CA GLY A 148 -4.71 6.63 17.05
C GLY A 148 -5.07 8.05 16.61
N THR A 149 -4.46 9.03 17.28
CA THR A 149 -4.71 10.45 17.01
C THR A 149 -4.12 10.86 15.66
N LEU A 150 -4.96 11.38 14.76
CA LEU A 150 -4.58 11.92 13.44
C LEU A 150 -4.48 13.46 13.41
N THR A 151 -4.42 14.13 14.58
CA THR A 151 -4.57 15.59 14.69
C THR A 151 -3.40 16.35 14.07
N GLY A 152 -3.70 17.30 13.18
CA GLY A 152 -2.71 18.24 12.61
C GLY A 152 -1.82 17.64 11.51
N LEU A 153 -2.11 16.42 11.09
CA LEU A 153 -1.20 15.59 10.28
C LEU A 153 -1.65 15.42 8.82
N GLY A 154 -2.39 16.41 8.29
CA GLY A 154 -2.83 16.55 6.89
C GLY A 154 -2.00 15.74 5.89
N GLY A 155 -2.67 14.85 5.16
CA GLY A 155 -2.04 13.85 4.31
C GLY A 155 -2.73 13.79 2.96
N ARG A 156 -1.93 13.98 1.90
CA ARG A 156 -2.39 13.83 0.51
C ARG A 156 -2.68 12.37 0.16
N LEU A 157 -2.05 11.44 0.88
CA LEU A 157 -2.23 10.00 0.72
C LEU A 157 -2.42 9.33 2.07
N ILE A 158 -3.54 8.63 2.24
CA ILE A 158 -3.81 7.78 3.39
C ILE A 158 -3.88 6.33 2.91
N ILE A 159 -3.14 5.44 3.58
CA ILE A 159 -3.13 4.01 3.31
C ILE A 159 -3.60 3.30 4.57
N VAL A 160 -4.69 2.54 4.47
CA VAL A 160 -5.21 1.69 5.53
C VAL A 160 -4.86 0.25 5.18
N ASP A 161 -3.85 -0.33 5.84
CA ASP A 161 -3.37 -1.69 5.64
C ASP A 161 -3.83 -2.60 6.78
N ASP A 162 -4.79 -3.45 6.47
CA ASP A 162 -5.60 -4.24 7.41
C ASP A 162 -6.21 -3.37 8.52
N SER A 163 -7.51 -3.10 8.42
CA SER A 163 -8.24 -2.30 9.42
C SER A 163 -8.60 -3.07 10.69
N MET A 164 -8.44 -4.41 10.69
CA MET A 164 -8.90 -5.27 11.78
C MET A 164 -8.06 -6.54 11.93
N LYS A 165 -7.92 -7.01 13.19
CA LYS A 165 -7.39 -8.34 13.50
C LYS A 165 -8.48 -9.42 13.30
N PRO A 166 -8.14 -10.61 12.77
CA PRO A 166 -9.11 -11.69 12.56
C PRO A 166 -9.94 -12.06 13.80
N SER A 167 -9.33 -12.05 14.99
CA SER A 167 -10.01 -12.34 16.26
C SER A 167 -11.18 -11.41 16.58
N ASP A 168 -11.18 -10.21 15.99
CA ASP A 168 -12.17 -9.17 16.27
C ASP A 168 -13.30 -9.15 15.24
N ALA A 169 -13.16 -9.91 14.16
CA ALA A 169 -14.09 -9.92 13.03
C ALA A 169 -15.52 -10.26 13.44
N ALA A 170 -15.70 -11.12 14.46
CA ALA A 170 -17.01 -11.48 14.98
C ALA A 170 -17.65 -10.41 15.89
N SER A 171 -16.87 -9.47 16.43
CA SER A 171 -17.36 -8.46 17.38
C SER A 171 -17.94 -7.24 16.66
N GLU A 172 -19.27 -7.13 16.61
CA GLU A 172 -19.97 -5.99 16.00
C GLU A 172 -19.52 -4.64 16.58
N THR A 173 -19.36 -4.56 17.91
CA THR A 173 -18.87 -3.35 18.58
C THR A 173 -17.53 -2.90 18.04
N ARG A 174 -16.59 -3.83 17.81
CA ARG A 174 -15.27 -3.51 17.25
C ARG A 174 -15.36 -3.13 15.78
N ARG A 175 -16.20 -3.81 14.99
CA ARG A 175 -16.47 -3.41 13.59
C ARG A 175 -17.00 -1.98 13.53
N ARG A 176 -18.02 -1.65 14.32
CA ARG A 176 -18.61 -0.31 14.39
C ARG A 176 -17.62 0.75 14.83
N ALA A 177 -16.74 0.47 15.80
CA ALA A 177 -15.71 1.40 16.22
C ALA A 177 -14.72 1.75 15.08
N ILE A 178 -14.38 0.79 14.22
CA ILE A 178 -13.53 1.04 13.04
C ILE A 178 -14.25 1.93 12.03
N LEU A 179 -15.54 1.68 11.78
CA LEU A 179 -16.35 2.50 10.86
C LEU A 179 -16.49 3.94 11.38
N GLU A 180 -16.79 4.10 12.67
CA GLU A 180 -16.89 5.40 13.31
C GLU A 180 -15.55 6.15 13.26
N TRP A 181 -14.44 5.47 13.56
CA TRP A 181 -13.11 6.06 13.43
C TRP A 181 -12.83 6.50 11.99
N TYR A 182 -13.20 5.70 10.99
CA TYR A 182 -13.02 6.06 9.58
C TYR A 182 -13.76 7.36 9.23
N GLU A 183 -15.06 7.46 9.56
CA GLU A 183 -15.88 8.64 9.24
C GLU A 183 -15.44 9.89 10.01
N THR A 184 -15.18 9.75 11.31
CA THR A 184 -14.96 10.90 12.21
C THR A 184 -13.51 11.36 12.23
N ASN A 185 -12.55 10.46 12.06
CA ASN A 185 -11.13 10.75 12.20
C ASN A 185 -10.35 10.67 10.89
N LEU A 186 -10.63 9.73 9.99
CA LEU A 186 -9.84 9.60 8.76
C LEU A 186 -10.34 10.57 7.68
N VAL A 187 -11.62 10.51 7.33
CA VAL A 187 -12.20 11.30 6.22
C VAL A 187 -12.15 12.81 6.49
N THR A 188 -12.25 13.21 7.76
CA THR A 188 -12.18 14.62 8.17
C THR A 188 -10.77 15.21 8.10
N ARG A 189 -9.74 14.38 7.90
CA ARG A 189 -8.31 14.78 7.89
C ARG A 189 -7.71 14.91 6.51
N LEU A 190 -8.48 14.63 5.47
CA LEU A 190 -8.08 14.97 4.11
C LEU A 190 -7.95 16.49 4.02
N ASP A 191 -6.77 16.96 3.60
CA ASP A 191 -6.49 18.37 3.30
C ASP A 191 -7.39 18.85 2.15
N SER A 192 -7.65 17.96 1.18
CA SER A 192 -8.63 18.15 0.12
C SER A 192 -9.36 16.86 -0.17
N LYS A 193 -10.64 16.78 0.22
CA LYS A 193 -11.50 15.63 -0.10
C LYS A 193 -11.53 15.27 -1.59
N LYS A 194 -11.34 16.27 -2.47
CA LYS A 194 -11.35 16.13 -3.93
C LYS A 194 -10.03 15.60 -4.50
N HIS A 195 -8.89 15.90 -3.88
CA HIS A 195 -7.56 15.62 -4.44
C HIS A 195 -6.80 14.53 -3.69
N ASP A 196 -7.10 14.33 -2.42
CA ASP A 196 -6.40 13.35 -1.60
C ASP A 196 -6.87 11.94 -1.91
N VAL A 197 -5.94 11.00 -1.75
CA VAL A 197 -6.12 9.60 -2.08
C VAL A 197 -6.28 8.80 -0.78
N ILE A 198 -7.29 7.93 -0.76
CA ILE A 198 -7.42 6.89 0.27
C ILE A 198 -7.26 5.53 -0.43
N ILE A 199 -6.35 4.72 0.11
CA ILE A 199 -6.12 3.34 -0.31
C ILE A 199 -6.44 2.45 0.89
N VAL A 200 -7.37 1.51 0.72
CA VAL A 200 -7.66 0.46 1.70
C VAL A 200 -7.16 -0.84 1.12
N ILE A 201 -6.24 -1.51 1.80
CA ILE A 201 -5.69 -2.79 1.38
C ILE A 201 -5.79 -3.78 2.52
N MET A 202 -6.55 -4.85 2.33
CA MET A 202 -6.77 -5.82 3.40
C MET A 202 -7.22 -7.18 2.92
N GLN A 203 -7.11 -8.18 3.78
CA GLN A 203 -7.92 -9.39 3.65
C GLN A 203 -9.35 -9.12 4.14
N ARG A 204 -10.36 -9.62 3.44
CA ARG A 204 -11.75 -9.58 3.94
C ARG A 204 -11.89 -10.51 5.12
N LEU A 205 -12.49 -10.01 6.20
CA LEU A 205 -12.67 -10.77 7.44
C LEU A 205 -14.15 -10.94 7.81
N HIS A 206 -15.00 -10.03 7.35
CA HIS A 206 -16.43 -10.05 7.62
C HIS A 206 -17.19 -9.33 6.51
N VAL A 207 -18.46 -9.69 6.28
CA VAL A 207 -19.31 -8.99 5.29
C VAL A 207 -19.47 -7.52 5.67
N ASP A 208 -19.67 -7.23 6.95
CA ASP A 208 -19.75 -5.87 7.53
C ASP A 208 -18.39 -5.30 8.00
N ASP A 209 -17.27 -5.71 7.41
CA ASP A 209 -16.00 -5.04 7.64
C ASP A 209 -15.94 -3.67 6.96
N LEU A 210 -14.81 -2.95 7.13
CA LEU A 210 -14.63 -1.62 6.54
C LEU A 210 -14.87 -1.62 5.03
N VAL A 211 -14.40 -2.64 4.30
CA VAL A 211 -14.59 -2.71 2.85
C VAL A 211 -16.06 -2.92 2.50
N GLY A 212 -16.75 -3.82 3.20
CA GLY A 212 -18.19 -4.02 3.00
C GLY A 212 -18.98 -2.73 3.18
N TYR A 213 -18.68 -1.98 4.25
CA TYR A 213 -19.29 -0.68 4.49
C TYR A 213 -19.00 0.33 3.36
N LEU A 214 -17.75 0.48 2.93
CA LEU A 214 -17.36 1.45 1.90
C LEU A 214 -18.01 1.15 0.55
N LEU A 215 -18.10 -0.11 0.16
CA LEU A 215 -18.77 -0.53 -1.07
C LEU A 215 -20.28 -0.29 -1.00
N GLN A 216 -20.91 -0.54 0.15
CA GLN A 216 -22.35 -0.31 0.33
C GLN A 216 -22.72 1.17 0.33
N LYS A 217 -21.84 2.05 0.85
CA LYS A 217 -22.07 3.49 0.93
C LYS A 217 -22.21 4.15 -0.46
N GLY A 218 -21.79 3.47 -1.52
CA GLY A 218 -21.95 3.95 -2.90
C GLY A 218 -21.03 5.12 -3.27
N GLU A 219 -19.91 5.27 -2.56
CA GLU A 219 -18.82 6.15 -3.00
C GLU A 219 -18.11 5.52 -4.22
N ASP A 220 -17.58 6.34 -5.14
CA ASP A 220 -16.84 5.89 -6.34
C ASP A 220 -15.48 5.25 -5.97
N TRP A 221 -15.51 4.09 -5.33
CA TRP A 221 -14.35 3.26 -5.05
C TRP A 221 -14.02 2.40 -6.25
N THR A 222 -12.78 2.48 -6.71
CA THR A 222 -12.20 1.43 -7.55
C THR A 222 -11.86 0.25 -6.65
N HIS A 223 -12.38 -0.94 -6.96
CA HIS A 223 -12.17 -2.15 -6.16
C HIS A 223 -11.44 -3.21 -6.97
N LEU A 224 -10.19 -3.48 -6.59
CA LEU A 224 -9.40 -4.61 -7.05
C LEU A 224 -9.64 -5.80 -6.11
N ASP A 225 -10.51 -6.72 -6.50
CA ASP A 225 -10.84 -7.91 -5.71
C ASP A 225 -10.12 -9.16 -6.21
N LEU A 226 -9.23 -9.70 -5.37
CA LEU A 226 -8.31 -10.79 -5.71
C LEU A 226 -8.47 -11.94 -4.70
N PRO A 227 -9.59 -12.68 -4.72
CA PRO A 227 -9.78 -13.81 -3.83
C PRO A 227 -8.76 -14.92 -4.13
N ALA A 228 -8.43 -15.71 -3.09
CA ALA A 228 -7.47 -16.82 -3.18
C ALA A 228 -7.85 -17.81 -4.29
N ILE A 229 -9.14 -18.05 -4.48
CA ILE A 229 -9.73 -18.80 -5.58
C ILE A 229 -10.78 -17.90 -6.23
N ALA A 230 -10.75 -17.77 -7.55
CA ALA A 230 -11.75 -16.99 -8.27
C ALA A 230 -13.12 -17.66 -8.16
N GLU A 231 -14.13 -16.94 -7.68
CA GLU A 231 -15.49 -17.46 -7.56
C GLU A 231 -16.26 -17.38 -8.90
N VAL A 232 -15.89 -16.41 -9.72
CA VAL A 232 -16.45 -16.14 -11.05
C VAL A 232 -15.33 -15.80 -12.03
N PRO A 233 -15.57 -15.81 -13.35
CA PRO A 233 -14.60 -15.28 -14.30
C PRO A 233 -14.29 -13.81 -14.01
N GLN A 234 -13.01 -13.43 -14.06
CA GLN A 234 -12.54 -12.07 -13.78
C GLN A 234 -11.51 -11.62 -14.82
N ASP A 235 -11.66 -10.38 -15.32
CA ASP A 235 -10.66 -9.69 -16.12
C ASP A 235 -9.96 -8.66 -15.22
N ILE A 236 -8.74 -8.98 -14.78
CA ILE A 236 -7.98 -8.13 -13.87
C ILE A 236 -7.02 -7.25 -14.65
N LEU A 237 -7.16 -5.94 -14.52
CA LEU A 237 -6.24 -4.98 -15.14
C LEU A 237 -4.85 -5.04 -14.46
N ILE A 238 -3.82 -5.38 -15.23
CA ILE A 238 -2.42 -5.52 -14.79
C ILE A 238 -1.47 -4.47 -15.39
N GLY A 239 -1.94 -3.72 -16.38
CA GLY A 239 -1.18 -2.72 -17.12
C GLY A 239 -2.11 -1.81 -17.94
N GLU A 240 -1.55 -0.87 -18.71
CA GLU A 240 -2.35 -0.03 -19.62
C GLU A 240 -2.96 -0.89 -20.73
N ASN A 241 -4.26 -1.17 -20.64
CA ASN A 241 -4.99 -2.08 -21.53
C ASN A 241 -4.46 -3.53 -21.52
N GLU A 242 -3.78 -3.94 -20.45
CA GLU A 242 -3.31 -5.31 -20.26
C GLU A 242 -4.12 -6.00 -19.16
N PHE A 243 -4.61 -7.20 -19.44
CA PHE A 243 -5.51 -7.93 -18.54
C PHE A 243 -4.97 -9.33 -18.25
N HIS A 244 -5.13 -9.77 -17.00
CA HIS A 244 -5.02 -11.16 -16.61
C HIS A 244 -6.42 -11.76 -16.48
N HIS A 245 -6.66 -12.84 -17.22
CA HIS A 245 -7.95 -13.52 -17.24
C HIS A 245 -7.93 -14.67 -16.23
N ARG A 246 -8.93 -14.68 -15.34
CA ARG A 246 -9.17 -15.78 -14.39
C ARG A 246 -10.48 -16.47 -14.74
N ALA A 247 -10.48 -17.78 -14.82
CA ALA A 247 -11.68 -18.60 -14.79
C ALA A 247 -12.14 -18.84 -13.33
N ALA A 248 -13.41 -19.20 -13.15
CA ALA A 248 -13.88 -19.67 -11.85
C ALA A 248 -13.08 -20.92 -11.43
N GLY A 249 -12.58 -20.94 -10.20
CA GLY A 249 -11.69 -21.97 -9.67
C GLY A 249 -10.19 -21.64 -9.77
N ASP A 250 -9.80 -20.59 -10.50
CA ASP A 250 -8.37 -20.24 -10.64
C ASP A 250 -7.78 -19.74 -9.32
N VAL A 251 -6.66 -20.34 -8.95
CA VAL A 251 -5.89 -19.97 -7.74
C VAL A 251 -5.07 -18.70 -7.99
N LEU A 252 -5.07 -17.79 -7.02
CA LEU A 252 -4.34 -16.52 -7.07
C LEU A 252 -2.84 -16.72 -7.28
N HIS A 253 -2.25 -17.64 -6.52
CA HIS A 253 -0.82 -17.96 -6.59
C HIS A 253 -0.60 -19.47 -6.42
N PRO A 254 -0.64 -20.26 -7.52
CA PRO A 254 -0.55 -21.72 -7.46
C PRO A 254 0.68 -22.25 -6.71
N ALA A 255 1.83 -21.59 -6.81
CA ALA A 255 3.04 -22.03 -6.09
C ALA A 255 3.03 -21.77 -4.56
N ARG A 256 2.00 -21.11 -4.02
CA ARG A 256 1.85 -20.83 -2.57
C ARG A 256 0.67 -21.51 -1.92
N GLU A 257 -0.29 -21.99 -2.71
CA GLU A 257 -1.44 -22.74 -2.24
C GLU A 257 -1.22 -24.22 -2.56
N PRO A 258 -1.10 -25.11 -1.56
CA PRO A 258 -1.13 -26.54 -1.82
C PRO A 258 -2.55 -26.91 -2.28
N LEU A 259 -2.68 -27.25 -3.56
CA LEU A 259 -3.90 -27.86 -4.12
C LEU A 259 -4.08 -29.28 -3.57
#